data_AF-A0A8J3GDD3-F1
#
_entry.id   AF-A0A8J3GDD3-F1
#
_cell.length_a   1.000
_cell.length_b   1.000
_cell.length_c   1.000
_cell.angle_alpha   90.00
_cell.angle_beta   90.00
_cell.angle_gamma   90.00
#
_symmetry.space_group_name_H-M   'P 1'
#
loop_
_entity.id
_entity.type
_entity.pdbx_description
1 polymer ?
#
loop_
_entity_poly.entity_id
_entity_poly.type
_entity_poly.pdbx_seq_one_letter_code
_entity_poly.pdbx_strand_id
1 'polypeptide(L)'
;MEKLAMLLQAKKANPELAHDVVSAASDWLKTQLQTAQVEFHFADCEKDYCGFATFQINSIYRGSALTLYLKIAEVRATPYVFADIRVRNGVQHVMFPFFGELGSDEGKEILLNYIADFLLSVE
;
A
#
# COMPACT_ATOMS: atom_id res chain seq x y z
N MET A 1 26.75 -19.24 7.99
CA MET A 1 26.18 -18.46 6.88
C MET A 1 25.26 -17.40 7.48
N GLU A 2 25.37 -16.14 7.09
CA GLU A 2 24.55 -15.06 7.67
C GLU A 2 23.09 -15.17 7.22
N LYS A 3 22.15 -14.97 8.16
CA LYS A 3 20.70 -15.16 7.94
C LYS A 3 20.14 -14.33 6.79
N LEU A 4 20.63 -13.09 6.61
CA LEU A 4 20.21 -12.22 5.52
C LEU A 4 20.63 -12.76 4.15
N ALA A 5 21.85 -13.31 4.03
CA ALA A 5 22.33 -13.89 2.78
C ALA A 5 21.46 -15.08 2.34
N MET A 6 21.06 -15.93 3.30
CA MET A 6 20.12 -17.04 3.02
C MET A 6 18.76 -16.54 2.54
N LEU A 7 18.21 -15.48 3.18
CA LEU A 7 16.93 -14.90 2.77
C LEU A 7 16.99 -14.25 1.38
N LEU A 8 18.07 -13.55 1.07
CA LEU A 8 18.29 -12.96 -0.25
C LEU A 8 18.36 -14.04 -1.34
N GLN A 9 19.08 -15.14 -1.09
CA GLN A 9 19.13 -16.27 -2.03
C GLN A 9 17.76 -16.92 -2.21
N ALA A 10 17.03 -17.16 -1.12
CA ALA A 10 15.69 -17.73 -1.17
C ALA A 10 14.71 -16.86 -1.97
N LYS A 11 14.70 -15.54 -1.74
CA LYS A 11 13.85 -14.59 -2.49
C LYS A 11 14.26 -14.49 -3.96
N LYS A 12 15.56 -14.52 -4.26
CA LYS A 12 16.08 -14.59 -5.64
C LYS A 12 15.64 -15.85 -6.38
N ALA A 13 15.55 -16.98 -5.68
CA ALA A 13 15.19 -18.26 -6.26
C ALA A 13 13.70 -18.37 -6.60
N ASN A 14 12.84 -17.52 -6.03
CA ASN A 14 11.39 -17.54 -6.27
C ASN A 14 10.80 -16.12 -6.28
N PRO A 15 11.08 -15.33 -7.34
CA PRO A 15 10.53 -13.97 -7.47
C PRO A 15 9.02 -13.96 -7.76
N GLU A 16 8.49 -15.03 -8.35
CA GLU A 16 7.07 -15.17 -8.71
C GLU A 16 6.16 -15.15 -7.48
N LEU A 17 6.58 -15.78 -6.38
CA LEU A 17 5.80 -15.78 -5.14
C LEU A 17 5.52 -14.36 -4.62
N ALA A 18 6.51 -13.47 -4.67
CA ALA A 18 6.34 -12.10 -4.22
C ALA A 18 5.38 -11.34 -5.15
N HIS A 19 5.52 -11.54 -6.46
CA HIS A 19 4.62 -10.98 -7.46
C HIS A 19 3.17 -11.39 -7.20
N ASP A 20 2.90 -12.68 -7.04
CA ASP A 20 1.53 -13.20 -6.92
C ASP A 20 0.84 -12.67 -5.67
N VAL A 21 1.55 -12.63 -4.54
CA VAL A 21 1.05 -12.08 -3.28
C VAL A 21 0.72 -10.59 -3.42
N VAL A 22 1.63 -9.81 -4.01
CA VAL A 22 1.44 -8.36 -4.18
C VAL A 22 0.34 -8.06 -5.21
N SER A 23 0.29 -8.81 -6.31
CA SER A 23 -0.72 -8.63 -7.37
C SER A 23 -2.11 -8.91 -6.83
N ALA A 24 -2.31 -10.05 -6.15
CA ALA A 24 -3.60 -10.41 -5.58
C ALA A 24 -4.11 -9.37 -4.57
N ALA A 25 -3.23 -8.89 -3.67
CA ALA A 25 -3.57 -7.84 -2.72
C ALA A 25 -3.85 -6.49 -3.40
N SER A 26 -3.10 -6.16 -4.44
CA SER A 26 -3.29 -4.93 -5.22
C SER A 26 -4.61 -4.95 -5.99
N ASP A 27 -4.95 -6.06 -6.64
CA ASP A 27 -6.18 -6.19 -7.41
C ASP A 27 -7.42 -6.15 -6.52
N TRP A 28 -7.33 -6.74 -5.31
CA TRP A 28 -8.33 -6.55 -4.28
C TRP A 28 -8.51 -5.07 -3.93
N LEU A 29 -7.44 -4.34 -3.61
CA LEU A 29 -7.54 -2.93 -3.23
C LEU A 29 -8.06 -2.04 -4.39
N LYS A 30 -7.60 -2.29 -5.62
CA LYS A 30 -8.13 -1.62 -6.83
C LYS A 30 -9.65 -1.78 -6.91
N THR A 31 -10.14 -3.01 -6.72
CA THR A 31 -11.58 -3.31 -6.79
C THR A 31 -12.37 -2.51 -5.74
N GLN A 32 -11.85 -2.41 -4.51
CA GLN A 32 -12.49 -1.64 -3.44
C GLN A 32 -12.56 -0.15 -3.80
N LEU A 33 -11.43 0.44 -4.22
CA LEU A 33 -11.35 1.85 -4.59
C LEU A 33 -12.22 2.19 -5.80
N GLN A 34 -12.22 1.34 -6.83
CA GLN A 34 -13.05 1.51 -8.02
C GLN A 34 -14.55 1.41 -7.70
N THR A 35 -14.94 0.45 -6.86
CA THR A 35 -16.34 0.27 -6.44
C THR A 35 -16.83 1.46 -5.62
N ALA A 36 -15.97 2.01 -4.77
CA ALA A 36 -16.23 3.22 -4.00
C ALA A 36 -16.08 4.52 -4.81
N GLN A 37 -15.75 4.44 -6.10
CA GLN A 37 -15.52 5.59 -7.00
C GLN A 37 -14.44 6.56 -6.51
N VAL A 38 -13.43 6.03 -5.80
CA VAL A 38 -12.27 6.81 -5.35
C VAL A 38 -11.27 6.91 -6.49
N GLU A 39 -10.86 8.12 -6.86
CA GLU A 39 -9.79 8.32 -7.83
C GLU A 39 -8.43 7.96 -7.23
N PHE A 40 -7.65 7.15 -7.94
CA PHE A 40 -6.31 6.76 -7.52
C PHE A 40 -5.35 6.59 -8.71
N HIS A 41 -4.07 6.75 -8.44
CA HIS A 41 -3.00 6.33 -9.33
C HIS A 41 -2.42 5.02 -8.81
N PHE A 42 -2.20 4.05 -9.70
CA PHE A 42 -1.58 2.78 -9.39
C PHE A 42 -0.29 2.62 -10.20
N ALA A 43 0.75 2.11 -9.55
CA ALA A 43 1.98 1.69 -10.22
C ALA A 43 2.48 0.38 -9.59
N ASP A 44 2.76 -0.60 -10.44
CA ASP A 44 3.48 -1.82 -10.11
C ASP A 44 5.00 -1.63 -10.24
N CYS A 45 5.78 -2.52 -9.61
CA CYS A 45 7.22 -2.53 -9.78
C CYS A 45 7.59 -3.39 -11.01
N GLU A 46 8.35 -2.82 -11.95
CA GLU A 46 8.70 -3.49 -13.21
C GLU A 46 9.60 -4.75 -13.05
N LYS A 47 9.25 -5.76 -13.85
CA LYS A 47 9.91 -6.98 -14.38
C LYS A 47 11.02 -7.74 -13.64
N ASP A 48 11.88 -7.12 -12.84
CA ASP A 48 13.03 -7.82 -12.26
C ASP A 48 12.84 -8.17 -10.78
N TYR A 49 11.98 -7.42 -10.06
CA TYR A 49 11.64 -7.65 -8.65
C TYR A 49 10.24 -7.11 -8.30
N CYS A 50 9.24 -7.98 -8.38
CA CYS A 50 7.84 -7.65 -8.09
C CYS A 50 7.54 -7.60 -6.58
N GLY A 51 8.42 -6.98 -5.79
CA GLY A 51 8.35 -7.01 -4.33
C GLY A 51 7.33 -6.04 -3.73
N PHE A 52 6.79 -5.11 -4.53
CA PHE A 52 5.81 -4.14 -4.06
C PHE A 52 4.97 -3.51 -5.19
N ALA A 53 3.85 -2.92 -4.81
CA ALA A 53 3.01 -2.06 -5.64
C ALA A 53 2.61 -0.80 -4.85
N THR A 54 2.19 0.25 -5.55
CA THR A 54 1.91 1.54 -4.94
C THR A 54 0.59 2.13 -5.42
N PHE A 55 -0.11 2.81 -4.51
CA PHE A 55 -1.31 3.58 -4.79
C PHE A 55 -1.15 5.00 -4.28
N GLN A 56 -1.73 5.96 -5.00
CA GLN A 56 -1.79 7.36 -4.59
C GLN A 56 -3.22 7.86 -4.71
N ILE A 57 -3.78 8.32 -3.60
CA ILE A 57 -5.09 8.99 -3.55
C ILE A 57 -4.83 10.45 -3.23
N ASN A 58 -5.19 11.33 -4.15
CA ASN A 58 -4.95 12.76 -4.02
C ASN A 58 -6.20 13.48 -3.53
N SER A 59 -6.04 14.45 -2.63
CA SER A 59 -7.11 15.33 -2.18
C SER A 59 -6.59 16.74 -1.89
N ILE A 60 -7.50 17.69 -1.64
CA ILE A 60 -7.19 19.07 -1.31
C ILE A 60 -7.81 19.39 0.05
N TYR A 61 -6.97 19.64 1.05
CA TYR A 61 -7.43 20.05 2.38
C TYR A 61 -6.97 21.48 2.68
N ARG A 62 -7.92 22.39 2.95
CA ARG A 62 -7.64 23.80 3.26
C ARG A 62 -6.68 24.47 2.27
N GLY A 63 -6.86 24.17 0.97
CA GLY A 63 -6.03 24.70 -0.11
C GLY A 63 -4.65 24.04 -0.26
N SER A 64 -4.33 23.01 0.52
CA SER A 64 -3.10 22.22 0.41
C SER A 64 -3.38 20.86 -0.24
N ALA A 65 -2.55 20.49 -1.23
CA ALA A 65 -2.60 19.16 -1.81
C ALA A 65 -2.06 18.12 -0.81
N LEU A 66 -2.89 17.11 -0.54
CA LEU A 66 -2.58 15.94 0.25
C LEU A 66 -2.57 14.70 -0.65
N THR A 67 -1.65 13.79 -0.39
CA THR A 67 -1.61 12.49 -1.05
C THR A 67 -1.53 11.40 0.01
N LEU A 68 -2.54 10.54 0.08
CA LEU A 68 -2.42 9.26 0.76
C LEU A 68 -1.65 8.31 -0.14
N TYR A 69 -0.45 7.95 0.28
CA TYR A 69 0.45 7.04 -0.40
C TYR A 69 0.37 5.66 0.27
N LEU A 70 -0.07 4.65 -0.48
CA LEU A 70 -0.10 3.27 -0.03
C LEU A 70 0.98 2.47 -0.76
N LYS A 71 1.66 1.59 -0.05
CA LYS A 71 2.62 0.63 -0.60
C LYS A 71 2.32 -0.76 -0.10
N ILE A 72 1.98 -1.67 -0.99
CA ILE A 72 1.77 -3.08 -0.69
C ILE A 72 3.07 -3.83 -0.98
N ALA A 73 3.52 -4.68 -0.08
CA ALA A 73 4.72 -5.50 -0.25
C ALA A 73 4.52 -6.90 0.33
N GLU A 74 5.23 -7.90 -0.20
CA GLU A 74 5.24 -9.25 0.36
C GLU A 74 6.28 -9.38 1.49
N VAL A 75 5.84 -9.89 2.64
CA VAL A 75 6.69 -10.27 3.77
C VAL A 75 6.32 -11.67 4.24
N ARG A 76 7.21 -12.64 3.99
CA ARG A 76 7.04 -14.06 4.36
C ARG A 76 5.79 -14.71 3.74
N ALA A 77 5.56 -14.47 2.45
CA ALA A 77 4.39 -14.92 1.67
C ALA A 77 3.06 -14.27 2.09
N THR A 78 3.11 -13.21 2.88
CA THR A 78 1.94 -12.46 3.33
C THR A 78 2.00 -11.03 2.82
N PRO A 79 0.89 -10.46 2.31
CA PRO A 79 0.87 -9.07 1.89
C PRO A 79 0.80 -8.14 3.12
N TYR A 80 1.63 -7.11 3.12
CA TYR A 80 1.59 -6.01 4.08
C TYR A 80 1.37 -4.70 3.33
N VAL A 81 0.73 -3.74 3.98
CA VAL A 81 0.57 -2.38 3.48
C VAL A 81 1.23 -1.39 4.43
N PHE A 82 1.91 -0.42 3.84
CA PHE A 82 2.33 0.80 4.49
C PHE A 82 1.56 1.97 3.89
N ALA A 83 0.97 2.81 4.73
CA ALA A 83 0.17 3.96 4.36
C ALA A 83 0.71 5.21 5.05
N ASP A 84 0.94 6.27 4.28
CA ASP A 84 1.47 7.53 4.77
C ASP A 84 0.87 8.71 4.00
N ILE A 85 0.68 9.84 4.68
CA ILE A 85 0.10 11.05 4.08
C ILE A 85 1.23 12.02 3.80
N ARG A 86 1.40 12.35 2.52
CA ARG A 86 2.38 13.33 2.06
C ARG A 86 1.68 14.65 1.78
N VAL A 87 2.23 15.72 2.34
CA VAL A 87 1.75 17.09 2.12
C VAL A 87 2.77 17.87 1.31
N ARG A 88 2.34 18.47 0.20
CA ARG A 88 3.25 19.21 -0.68
C ARG A 88 3.85 20.47 -0.03
N ASN A 89 3.17 21.05 0.97
CA ASN A 89 3.50 22.35 1.57
C ASN A 89 3.73 22.32 3.11
N GLY A 90 4.15 21.19 3.68
CA GLY A 90 4.72 21.17 5.05
C GLY A 90 3.74 21.17 6.22
N VAL A 91 2.43 20.99 6.02
CA VAL A 91 1.54 20.61 7.13
C VAL A 91 1.94 19.20 7.57
N GLN A 92 2.34 19.04 8.83
CA GLN A 92 2.77 17.77 9.38
C GLN A 92 1.58 16.98 9.94
N HIS A 93 1.49 15.70 9.56
CA HIS A 93 0.72 14.64 10.19
C HIS A 93 -0.80 14.90 10.35
N VAL A 94 -1.53 14.89 9.24
CA VAL A 94 -3.02 14.88 9.24
C VAL A 94 -3.55 13.61 9.93
N MET A 95 -2.89 12.47 9.71
CA MET A 95 -3.14 11.21 10.40
C MET A 95 -1.82 10.49 10.69
N PHE A 96 -1.85 9.55 11.63
CA PHE A 96 -0.71 8.66 11.90
C PHE A 96 -0.46 7.76 10.68
N PRO A 97 0.81 7.45 10.34
CA PRO A 97 1.11 6.41 9.36
C PRO A 97 0.54 5.07 9.82
N PHE A 98 0.04 4.28 8.86
CA PHE A 98 -0.50 2.96 9.11
C PHE A 98 0.41 1.89 8.50
N PHE A 99 0.64 0.82 9.26
CA PHE A 99 1.32 -0.38 8.79
C PHE A 99 0.57 -1.61 9.27
N GLY A 100 0.18 -2.48 8.34
CA GLY A 100 -0.67 -3.61 8.66
C GLY A 100 -0.54 -4.76 7.67
N GLU A 101 -0.95 -5.94 8.12
CA GLU A 101 -1.08 -7.13 7.30
C GLU A 101 -2.40 -7.10 6.51
N LEU A 102 -2.41 -7.62 5.27
CA LEU A 102 -3.60 -7.72 4.41
C LEU A 102 -4.00 -9.17 4.10
N GLY A 103 -3.40 -10.15 4.79
CA GLY A 103 -3.69 -11.57 4.63
C GLY A 103 -5.04 -12.00 5.21
N SER A 104 -5.57 -11.25 6.17
CA SER A 104 -6.85 -11.52 6.84
C SER A 104 -7.94 -10.51 6.44
N ASP A 105 -9.20 -10.89 6.63
CA ASP A 105 -10.34 -9.99 6.41
C ASP A 105 -10.32 -8.81 7.38
N GLU A 106 -9.91 -9.04 8.64
CA GLU A 106 -9.72 -7.98 9.64
C GLU A 106 -8.66 -6.96 9.18
N GLY A 107 -7.50 -7.41 8.69
CA GLY A 107 -6.44 -6.52 8.22
C GLY A 107 -6.88 -5.67 7.03
N LYS A 108 -7.65 -6.27 6.12
CA LYS A 108 -8.29 -5.59 4.99
C LYS A 108 -9.32 -4.55 5.46
N GLU A 109 -10.18 -4.91 6.41
CA GLU A 109 -11.19 -4.00 6.98
C GLU A 109 -10.53 -2.81 7.68
N ILE A 110 -9.45 -3.03 8.43
CA ILE A 110 -8.70 -1.94 9.08
C ILE A 110 -8.12 -0.97 8.03
N LEU A 111 -7.54 -1.47 6.93
CA LEU A 111 -7.06 -0.60 5.85
C LEU A 111 -8.20 0.22 5.24
N LEU A 112 -9.36 -0.39 4.98
CA LEU A 112 -10.51 0.32 4.42
C LEU A 112 -11.02 1.41 5.36
N ASN A 113 -11.08 1.14 6.66
CA ASN A 113 -11.41 2.17 7.67
C ASN A 113 -10.39 3.31 7.65
N TYR A 114 -9.09 3.01 7.58
CA TYR A 114 -8.05 4.04 7.50
C TYR A 114 -8.17 4.91 6.24
N ILE A 115 -8.47 4.31 5.08
CA ILE A 115 -8.70 5.06 3.83
C ILE A 115 -9.96 5.91 3.94
N ALA A 116 -11.04 5.38 4.51
CA ALA A 116 -12.28 6.11 4.72
C ALA A 116 -12.07 7.32 5.66
N ASP A 117 -11.38 7.13 6.77
CA ASP A 117 -11.01 8.19 7.70
C ASP A 117 -10.19 9.28 7.01
N PHE A 118 -9.24 8.91 6.15
CA PHE A 118 -8.49 9.87 5.33
C PHE A 118 -9.42 10.67 4.43
N LEU A 119 -10.24 9.99 3.62
CA LEU A 119 -11.14 10.64 2.65
C LEU A 119 -12.11 11.61 3.33
N LEU A 120 -12.75 11.19 4.42
CA LEU A 120 -13.69 12.02 5.18
C LEU A 120 -13.01 13.19 5.92
N SER A 121 -11.74 13.04 6.29
CA SER A 121 -10.99 14.12 6.96
C SER A 121 -10.58 15.24 6.00
N VAL A 122 -10.64 15.00 4.69
CA VAL A 122 -10.15 15.92 3.65
C VAL A 122 -11.24 16.43 2.72
N GLU A 123 -12.50 16.05 2.95
CA GLU A 123 -13.69 16.67 2.33
C GLU A 123 -13.88 18.14 2.74
#